data_AF-A0A941AGE3-F1
#
_entry.id   AF-A0A941AGE3-F1
#
_cell.length_a   1.000
_cell.length_b   1.000
_cell.length_c   1.000
_cell.angle_alpha   90.00
_cell.angle_beta   90.00
_cell.angle_gamma   90.00
#
_symmetry.space_group_name_H-M   'P 1'
#
loop_
_entity.id
_entity.type
_entity.pdbx_description
1 polymer ?
#
loop_
_entity_poly.entity_id
_entity_poly.type
_entity_poly.pdbx_seq_one_letter_code
_entity_poly.pdbx_strand_id
1 'polypeptide(L)' 'MPVVEISHLLDELTCAACGTRNALWLYPVRGVIECRECGEKAIVIVEPSGGDQ' A
#
# COMPACT_ATOMS: atom_id res chain seq x y z
N MET A 1 3.17 -22.59 -17.09
CA MET A 1 2.56 -22.02 -15.87
C MET A 1 1.65 -20.90 -16.33
N PRO A 2 0.37 -20.85 -15.94
CA PRO A 2 -0.49 -19.74 -16.32
C PRO A 2 0.05 -18.45 -15.70
N VAL A 3 0.08 -17.37 -16.49
CA VAL A 3 0.40 -16.03 -15.98
C VAL A 3 -0.79 -15.60 -15.14
N VAL A 4 -0.61 -15.60 -13.83
CA VAL A 4 -1.60 -15.04 -12.92
C VAL A 4 -1.36 -13.54 -12.89
N GLU A 5 -2.28 -12.77 -13.45
CA GLU A 5 -2.28 -11.31 -13.27
C GLU A 5 -2.44 -11.00 -11.78
N ILE A 6 -1.51 -10.21 -11.23
CA ILE A 6 -1.50 -9.86 -9.80
C ILE A 6 -2.80 -9.17 -9.38
N SER A 7 -3.46 -8.47 -10.30
CA SER A 7 -4.77 -7.87 -10.06
C SER A 7 -5.81 -8.89 -9.61
N HIS A 8 -5.83 -10.09 -10.22
CA HIS A 8 -6.76 -11.16 -9.84
C HIS A 8 -6.43 -11.76 -8.46
N LEU A 9 -5.18 -11.68 -8.00
CA LEU A 9 -4.80 -12.11 -6.65
C LEU A 9 -5.27 -11.11 -5.58
N LEU A 10 -5.46 -9.85 -5.96
CA LEU A 10 -5.91 -8.79 -5.06
C LEU A 10 -7.43 -8.64 -5.03
N ASP A 11 -8.14 -9.35 -5.91
CA ASP A 11 -9.59 -9.49 -5.79
C ASP A 11 -9.96 -10.18 -4.48
N GLU A 12 -11.08 -9.76 -3.91
CA GLU A 12 -11.67 -10.19 -2.64
C GLU A 12 -10.92 -9.77 -1.37
N LEU A 13 -9.71 -9.24 -1.47
CA LEU A 13 -8.97 -8.70 -0.35
C LEU A 13 -9.55 -7.34 0.11
N THR A 14 -9.33 -7.03 1.39
CA THR A 14 -9.69 -5.75 2.00
C THR A 14 -8.47 -5.04 2.58
N CYS A 15 -8.48 -3.72 2.53
CA CYS A 15 -7.46 -2.90 3.18
C CYS A 15 -7.56 -3.09 4.69
N ALA A 16 -6.48 -3.50 5.35
CA ALA A 16 -6.48 -3.73 6.80
C ALA A 16 -6.77 -2.46 7.62
N ALA A 17 -6.43 -1.29 7.11
CA ALA A 17 -6.60 -0.02 7.82
C ALA A 17 -8.03 0.54 7.75
N CYS A 18 -8.74 0.36 6.64
CA CYS A 18 -10.03 1.01 6.41
C CYS A 18 -11.14 0.10 5.85
N GLY A 19 -10.82 -1.16 5.51
CA GLY A 19 -11.78 -2.14 5.00
C GLY A 19 -12.14 -2.02 3.52
N THR A 20 -11.55 -1.08 2.77
CA THR A 20 -11.80 -0.95 1.32
C THR A 20 -11.53 -2.26 0.58
N ARG A 21 -12.50 -2.75 -0.20
CA ARG A 21 -12.44 -4.02 -0.94
C ARG A 21 -12.14 -3.80 -2.42
N ASN A 22 -11.40 -4.73 -3.05
CA ASN A 22 -11.14 -4.78 -4.49
C ASN A 22 -10.55 -3.49 -5.10
N ALA A 23 -9.84 -2.70 -4.30
CA ALA A 23 -9.16 -1.48 -4.74
C ALA A 23 -7.78 -1.37 -4.06
N LEU A 24 -7.09 -2.51 -3.97
CA LEU A 24 -5.80 -2.63 -3.31
C LEU A 24 -4.66 -2.49 -4.31
N TRP A 25 -3.57 -1.94 -3.80
CA TRP A 25 -2.33 -1.71 -4.52
C TRP A 25 -1.22 -2.46 -3.79
N LEU A 26 -0.34 -3.09 -4.56
CA LEU A 26 0.92 -3.59 -4.04
C LEU A 26 1.90 -2.41 -3.95
N TYR A 27 2.49 -2.20 -2.78
CA TYR A 27 3.58 -1.24 -2.55
C TYR A 27 4.88 -2.01 -2.33
N PRO A 28 5.64 -2.35 -3.40
CA PRO A 28 6.71 -3.35 -3.31
C PRO A 28 7.86 -2.93 -2.41
N VAL A 29 8.22 -1.64 -2.43
CA VAL A 29 9.30 -1.07 -1.60
C VAL A 29 8.98 -1.21 -0.10
N ARG A 30 7.70 -1.14 0.26
CA ARG A 30 7.23 -1.23 1.65
C ARG A 30 6.82 -2.65 2.05
N GLY A 31 6.69 -3.57 1.09
CA GLY A 31 6.23 -4.93 1.34
C GLY A 31 4.79 -5.00 1.86
N VAL A 32 3.92 -4.04 1.48
CA VAL A 32 2.54 -3.96 1.95
C VAL A 32 1.53 -3.96 0.80
N ILE A 33 0.33 -4.45 1.10
CA ILE A 33 -0.85 -4.40 0.24
C ILE A 33 -1.92 -3.61 0.98
N GLU A 34 -2.35 -2.48 0.43
CA GLU A 34 -3.36 -1.61 1.03
C GLU A 34 -4.09 -0.77 -0.03
N CYS A 35 -5.15 -0.06 0.35
CA CYS A 35 -5.80 0.86 -0.57
C CYS A 35 -4.93 2.10 -0.81
N ARG A 36 -5.15 2.75 -1.95
CA ARG A 36 -4.34 3.89 -2.39
C ARG A 36 -4.30 5.03 -1.36
N GLU A 37 -5.45 5.35 -0.77
CA GLU A 37 -5.57 6.44 0.21
C GLU A 37 -4.73 6.18 1.48
N CYS A 38 -4.75 4.95 2.00
CA CYS A 38 -3.93 4.57 3.16
C CYS A 38 -2.43 4.58 2.82
N GLY A 39 -2.08 4.09 1.63
CA GLY A 39 -0.67 4.06 1.19
C GLY A 39 -0.07 5.44 0.94
N GLU A 40 -0.84 6.39 0.41
CA GLU A 40 -0.39 7.78 0.24
C GLU A 40 -0.13 8.46 1.59
N LYS A 41 -0.97 8.21 2.61
CA LYS A 41 -0.75 8.72 3.98
C LYS A 41 0.52 8.15 4.62
N ALA A 42 0.83 6.88 4.34
CA ALA A 42 1.98 6.19 4.92
C ALA A 42 3.34 6.54 4.27
N ILE A 43 3.35 7.22 3.12
CA ILE A 43 4.59 7.75 2.49
C ILE A 43 5.13 8.96 3.27
N VAL A 44 4.32 9.59 4.13
CA VAL A 44 4.71 10.76 4.91
C VAL A 44 5.26 10.34 6.28
N ILE A 45 6.47 9.78 6.30
CA ILE A 45 7.36 9.88 7.47
C ILE A 45 8.70 10.38 6.96
N VAL A 46 8.74 11.68 6.67
CA VAL A 46 10.00 12.41 6.60
C VAL A 46 10.25 12.84 8.03
N GLU A 47 11.16 12.17 8.74
CA GLU A 47 11.70 12.75 9.96
C GLU A 47 12.32 14.09 9.55
N PRO A 48 11.89 15.23 10.12
CA PRO A 48 12.67 16.44 9.97
C PRO A 48 14.01 16.15 10.64
N SER A 49 15.06 15.95 9.84
CA SER A 49 16.44 16.06 10.32
C SER A 49 16.55 17.43 10.96
N GLY A 50 16.46 17.46 12.28
CA GLY A 50 16.41 18.68 13.07
C GLY A 50 17.64 19.55 12.77
N GLY A 51 17.35 20.82 12.51
CA GLY A 51 18.12 22.02 12.84
C GLY A 51 19.65 21.93 12.87
N ASP A 52 20.25 22.64 11.92
CA ASP A 52 21.32 23.62 12.11
C ASP A 52 21.81 23.78 13.57
N GLN A 53 23.06 23.37 13.81
CA GLN A 53 23.96 23.89 14.85
C GLN A 53 25.37 23.98 14.26
#